data_AF-A0A5R9GRF0-F1
#
_entry.id   AF-A0A5R9GRF0-F1
#
_cell.length_a   1.000
_cell.length_b   1.000
_cell.length_c   1.000
_cell.angle_alpha   90.00
_cell.angle_beta   90.00
_cell.angle_gamma   90.00
#
_symmetry.space_group_name_H-M   'P 1'
#
loop_
_entity.id
_entity.type
_entity.pdbx_description
1 polymer ?
#
loop_
_entity_poly.entity_id
_entity_poly.type
_entity_poly.pdbx_seq_one_letter_code
_entity_poly.pdbx_strand_id
1 'polypeptide(L)' 'MPGIRVNPDEPFEIALKRFRKQVEKGGVVAECRRREAYEKPSIASKRKEAAARKRLMKRLRRVRMRENRDY' A
#
# COMPACT_ATOMS: atom_id res chain seq x y z
N MET A 1 -8.77 10.41 6.08
CA MET A 1 -7.93 11.10 5.09
C MET A 1 -6.51 11.17 5.64
N PRO A 2 -5.45 10.87 4.87
CA PRO A 2 -4.08 11.03 5.33
C PRO A 2 -3.76 12.51 5.57
N GLY A 3 -3.17 12.82 6.73
CA GLY A 3 -2.75 14.16 7.11
C GLY A 3 -1.45 14.10 7.90
N ILE A 4 -0.52 15.01 7.60
CA ILE A 4 0.79 15.13 8.25
C ILE A 4 0.91 16.52 8.85
N ARG A 5 1.32 16.57 10.11
CA ARG A 5 1.77 17.80 10.76
C ARG A 5 3.27 17.91 10.57
N VAL A 6 3.72 19.01 9.97
CA VAL A 6 5.13 19.30 9.72
C VAL A 6 5.64 20.15 10.87
N ASN A 7 6.75 19.75 11.49
CA ASN A 7 7.40 20.54 12.53
C ASN A 7 8.34 21.57 11.87
N PRO A 8 8.59 22.73 12.50
CA PRO A 8 9.43 23.79 11.93
C PRO A 8 10.86 23.36 11.60
N ASP A 9 11.40 22.42 12.39
CA ASP A 9 12.78 21.92 12.26
C ASP A 9 12.93 20.77 11.25
N GLU A 10 11.86 20.36 10.55
CA GLU A 10 11.92 19.25 9.60
C GLU A 10 12.17 19.75 8.16
N PRO A 11 13.18 19.20 7.45
CA PRO A 11 13.38 19.48 6.04
C PRO A 11 12.15 19.10 5.21
N PHE A 12 11.72 20.02 4.34
CA PHE A 12 10.50 19.88 3.51
C PHE A 12 10.43 18.54 2.75
N GLU A 13 11.57 18.07 2.21
CA GLU A 13 11.62 16.81 1.45
C GLU A 13 11.25 15.58 2.29
N ILE A 14 11.59 15.59 3.58
CA ILE A 14 11.29 14.47 4.48
C ILE A 14 9.79 14.47 4.80
N ALA A 15 9.21 15.63 5.05
CA ALA A 15 7.78 15.80 5.22
C ALA A 15 7.00 15.31 3.98
N LEU A 16 7.47 15.66 2.77
CA LEU A 16 6.87 15.21 1.51
C LEU A 16 6.96 13.68 1.33
N LYS A 17 8.11 13.07 1.65
CA LYS A 17 8.27 11.60 1.61
C LYS A 17 7.30 10.91 2.57
N ARG A 18 7.14 11.44 3.79
CA ARG A 18 6.17 10.91 4.76
C ARG A 18 4.75 11.03 4.22
N PHE A 19 4.41 12.16 3.59
CA PHE A 19 3.07 12.41 3.04
C PHE A 19 2.75 11.43 1.94
N ARG A 20 3.67 11.27 0.99
CA ARG A 20 3.53 10.28 -0.08
C ARG A 20 3.35 8.87 0.47
N LYS A 21 4.15 8.47 1.47
CA LYS A 21 4.01 7.16 2.13
C LYS A 21 2.66 6.99 2.82
N GLN A 22 2.11 8.05 3.42
CA GLN A 22 0.81 8.00 4.09
C GLN A 22 -0.34 7.93 3.09
N VAL A 23 -0.26 8.65 1.97
CA VAL A 23 -1.22 8.56 0.85
C VAL A 23 -1.19 7.18 0.21
N GLU A 24 0.00 6.62 -0.03
CA GLU A 24 0.18 5.25 -0.53
C GLU A 24 -0.36 4.20 0.45
N LYS A 25 -0.09 4.36 1.75
CA LYS A 25 -0.62 3.48 2.81
C LYS A 25 -2.14 3.57 2.90
N GLY A 26 -2.70 4.78 2.77
CA GLY A 26 -4.13 5.03 2.74
C GLY A 26 -4.81 4.47 1.49
N GLY A 27 -4.05 4.12 0.45
CA GLY A 27 -4.59 3.54 -0.77
C GLY A 27 -5.45 4.51 -1.58
N VAL A 28 -5.38 5.81 -1.32
CA VAL A 28 -6.24 6.86 -1.91
C VAL A 28 -6.18 6.79 -3.45
N VAL A 29 -4.98 6.72 -4.02
CA VAL A 29 -4.79 6.63 -5.48
C VAL A 29 -5.38 5.35 -6.06
N ALA A 30 -5.23 4.22 -5.36
CA ALA A 30 -5.78 2.94 -5.79
C ALA A 30 -7.32 2.88 -5.64
N GLU A 31 -7.87 3.68 -4.72
CA GLU A 31 -9.30 3.86 -4.55
C GLU A 31 -9.89 4.74 -5.64
N CYS A 32 -9.27 5.86 -5.99
CA CYS A 32 -9.66 6.70 -7.12
C CYS A 32 -9.75 5.86 -8.41
N ARG A 33 -8.69 5.13 -8.75
CA ARG A 33 -8.66 4.24 -9.94
C ARG A 33 -9.72 3.14 -9.94
N ARG A 34 -10.14 2.68 -8.76
CA ARG A 34 -11.20 1.66 -8.63
C ARG A 34 -12.59 2.26 -8.79
N ARG A 35 -12.76 3.56 -8.52
CA ARG A 35 -14.04 4.28 -8.62
C ARG A 35 -14.23 4.99 -9.97
N GLU A 36 -13.20 5.08 -10.80
CA GLU A 36 -13.25 5.68 -12.15
C GLU A 36 -14.29 5.02 -13.07
N ALA A 37 -14.52 3.72 -12.93
CA ALA A 37 -15.50 2.98 -13.72
C ALA A 37 -16.30 2.00 -12.85
N TYR A 38 -17.52 1.68 -13.29
CA TYR A 38 -18.30 0.62 -12.66
C TYR A 38 -17.67 -0.74 -12.93
N GLU A 39 -17.33 -1.46 -11.87
CA GLU A 39 -16.87 -2.84 -11.93
C GLU A 39 -17.97 -3.74 -11.39
N LYS A 40 -18.39 -4.74 -12.18
CA LYS A 40 -19.39 -5.72 -11.74
C LYS A 40 -18.93 -6.38 -10.44
N PRO A 41 -19.81 -6.63 -9.45
CA PRO A 41 -19.43 -7.16 -8.14
C PRO A 41 -18.60 -8.45 -8.20
N SER A 42 -18.86 -9.34 -9.17
CA SER A 42 -18.06 -10.56 -9.37
C SER A 42 -16.59 -10.27 -9.71
N ILE A 43 -16.34 -9.25 -10.55
CA ILE A 43 -14.98 -8.86 -10.94
C ILE A 43 -14.27 -8.19 -9.76
N ALA A 44 -14.98 -7.34 -9.00
CA ALA A 44 -14.45 -6.72 -7.80
C ALA A 44 -14.03 -7.76 -6.74
N SER A 45 -14.84 -8.81 -6.53
CA SER A 45 -14.51 -9.94 -5.64
C SER A 45 -13.27 -10.70 -6.11
N LYS A 46 -13.20 -11.06 -7.41
CA LYS A 46 -12.02 -11.72 -8.00
C LYS A 46 -10.74 -10.87 -7.84
N ARG A 47 -10.84 -9.56 -8.07
CA ARG A 47 -9.73 -8.61 -7.90
C ARG A 47 -9.26 -8.53 -6.44
N LYS A 48 -10.19 -8.55 -5.48
CA LYS A 48 -9.89 -8.56 -4.04
C LYS A 48 -9.14 -9.83 -3.62
N GLU A 49 -9.60 -10.99 -4.08
CA GLU A 49 -8.93 -12.27 -3.81
C GLU A 49 -7.53 -12.34 -4.40
N ALA A 50 -7.37 -11.94 -5.66
CA ALA A 50 -6.06 -11.89 -6.32
C ALA A 50 -5.08 -10.97 -5.56
N ALA A 51 -5.54 -9.81 -5.10
CA ALA A 51 -4.74 -8.89 -4.29
C ALA A 51 -4.34 -9.51 -2.94
N ALA A 52 -5.24 -10.23 -2.27
CA ALA A 52 -4.96 -10.92 -1.01
C ALA A 52 -3.93 -12.04 -1.20
N ARG A 53 -4.10 -12.89 -2.23
CA ARG A 53 -3.16 -13.96 -2.59
C ARG A 53 -1.76 -13.40 -2.87
N LYS A 54 -1.66 -12.33 -3.66
CA LYS A 54 -0.39 -11.66 -3.95
C LYS A 54 0.30 -11.12 -2.68
N ARG A 55 -0.47 -10.54 -1.75
CA ARG A 55 0.04 -10.06 -0.45
C ARG A 55 0.59 -11.22 0.40
N LEU A 56 -0.14 -12.34 0.47
CA LEU A 56 0.29 -13.53 1.20
C LEU A 56 1.59 -14.10 0.62
N MET A 57 1.66 -14.30 -0.70
CA MET A 57 2.89 -14.80 -1.35
C MET A 57 4.10 -13.89 -1.09
N LYS A 58 3.90 -12.56 -1.13
CA LYS A 58 4.97 -11.60 -0.81
C LYS A 58 5.43 -11.71 0.65
N ARG A 59 4.50 -11.97 1.59
CA ARG A 59 4.82 -12.19 3.00
C ARG A 59 5.63 -13.48 3.18
N LEU A 60 5.16 -14.59 2.62
CA LEU A 60 5.82 -15.90 2.70
C LEU A 60 7.24 -15.85 2.11
N ARG A 61 7.42 -15.19 0.96
CA ARG A 61 8.74 -14.97 0.36
C ARG A 61 9.69 -14.23 1.32
N ARG A 62 9.19 -13.23 2.06
CA ARG A 62 10.02 -12.50 3.05
C ARG A 62 10.40 -13.35 4.25
N VAL A 63 9.49 -14.21 4.72
CA VAL A 63 9.77 -15.14 5.82
C VAL A 63 10.86 -16.12 5.40
N ARG A 64 10.69 -16.79 4.25
CA ARG A 64 11.67 -17.72 3.70
C ARG A 64 13.05 -17.09 3.49
N MET A 65 13.10 -15.84 3.02
CA MET A 65 14.36 -15.12 2.83
C MET A 65 15.05 -14.72 4.14
N ARG A 66 14.32 -14.63 5.26
CA ARG A 66 14.91 -14.43 6.60
C ARG A 66 15.47 -15.74 7.12
N GLU A 67 14.67 -16.80 7.06
CA GLU A 67 15.08 -18.16 7.47
C GLU A 67 16.36 -18.61 6.74
N ASN A 68 16.47 -18.36 5.43
CA ASN A 68 17.67 -18.67 4.65
C ASN A 68 18.90 -17.81 4.98
N ARG A 69 18.74 -16.69 5.70
CA ARG A 69 19.82 -15.75 6.03
C ARG A 69 20.42 -16.01 7.41
N ASP A 70 19.70 -16.81 8.22
CA ASP A 70 20.08 -17.20 9.58
C ASP A 70 20.78 -18.58 9.61
N TYR A 71 21.11 -19.14 8.44
CA TYR A 71 21.95 -20.33 8.23
C TYR A 71 23.33 -19.96 7.68
#